data_AF-A0AAW5W6K7-F1
#
_entry.id   AF-A0AAW5W6K7-F1
#
_cell.length_a   1.000
_cell.length_b   1.000
_cell.length_c   1.000
_cell.angle_alpha   90.00
_cell.angle_beta   90.00
_cell.angle_gamma   90.00
#
_symmetry.space_group_name_H-M   'P 1'
#
loop_
_entity.id
_entity.type
_entity.pdbx_description
1 polymer ?
#
loop_
_entity_poly.entity_id
_entity_poly.type
_entity_poly.pdbx_seq_one_letter_code
_entity_poly.pdbx_strand_id
1 'polypeptide(L)' 'MKSNNTISDRVVLLRQPQQLIRINKMLQLLDCSRTTLYRWVKAGIFPQPIIHAGRTLGWPEQAYEDWLKIQ' A
#
# COMPACT_ATOMS: atom_id res chain seq x y z
N MET A 1 -19.42 -34.51 -6.88
CA MET A 1 -19.32 -34.21 -5.42
C MET A 1 -18.27 -35.09 -4.78
N LYS A 2 -17.04 -34.58 -4.61
CA LYS A 2 -16.17 -34.91 -3.46
C LYS A 2 -15.36 -33.67 -3.15
N SER A 3 -15.72 -33.05 -2.05
CA SER A 3 -15.18 -31.80 -1.53
C SER A 3 -13.79 -32.04 -0.99
N ASN A 4 -12.77 -31.57 -1.70
CA ASN A 4 -11.41 -31.56 -1.17
C ASN A 4 -11.23 -30.28 -0.35
N ASN A 5 -11.74 -30.30 0.89
CA ASN A 5 -11.54 -29.25 1.87
C ASN A 5 -10.10 -29.36 2.41
N THR A 6 -9.13 -28.92 1.61
CA THR A 6 -7.72 -28.96 1.98
C THR A 6 -7.43 -27.82 2.95
N ILE A 7 -7.12 -28.18 4.20
CA ILE A 7 -6.67 -27.29 5.28
C ILE A 7 -5.49 -26.38 4.84
N SER A 8 -4.77 -26.78 3.78
CA SER A 8 -3.67 -26.05 3.15
C SER A 8 -4.01 -24.64 2.63
N ASP A 9 -5.25 -24.37 2.23
CA ASP A 9 -5.63 -23.05 1.70
C ASP A 9 -5.68 -21.97 2.80
N ARG A 10 -6.01 -22.38 4.04
CA ARG A 10 -6.15 -21.47 5.18
C ARG A 10 -4.83 -21.12 5.89
N VAL A 11 -3.74 -21.82 5.58
CA VAL A 11 -2.43 -21.61 6.24
C VAL A 11 -1.59 -20.55 5.52
N VAL A 12 -1.98 -20.10 4.32
CA VAL A 12 -1.21 -19.10 3.53
C VAL A 12 -1.41 -17.65 4.01
N LEU A 13 -2.28 -17.41 5.00
CA LEU A 13 -2.44 -16.12 5.69
C LEU A 13 -1.26 -15.77 6.65
N LEU A 14 -0.13 -16.47 6.53
CA LEU A 14 1.08 -16.18 7.29
C LEU A 14 1.86 -15.05 6.61
N ARG A 15 1.58 -13.82 7.06
CA ARG A 15 2.49 -12.66 7.05
C ARG A 15 3.43 -12.59 5.85
N GLN A 16 2.88 -12.34 4.65
CA GLN A 16 3.69 -11.75 3.60
C GLN A 16 4.25 -10.42 4.16
N PRO A 17 5.56 -10.14 4.11
CA PRO A 17 6.05 -8.82 4.49
C PRO A 17 5.33 -7.82 3.60
N GLN A 18 4.54 -6.92 4.21
CA GLN A 18 3.78 -5.93 3.46
C GLN A 18 4.78 -5.10 2.64
N GLN A 19 4.76 -5.29 1.32
CA GLN A 19 5.69 -4.59 0.45
C GLN A 19 5.42 -3.10 0.57
N LEU A 20 6.44 -2.35 0.98
CA LEU A 20 6.33 -0.94 1.29
C LEU A 20 7.00 -0.11 0.20
N ILE A 21 6.20 0.71 -0.47
CA ILE A 21 6.67 1.67 -1.45
C ILE A 21 7.20 2.88 -0.70
N ARG A 22 8.53 3.06 -0.72
CA ARG A 22 9.18 4.25 -0.16
C ARG A 22 8.81 5.49 -0.97
N ILE A 23 8.90 6.65 -0.33
CA ILE A 23 8.52 7.94 -0.93
C ILE A 23 9.18 8.21 -2.27
N ASN A 24 10.48 7.99 -2.46
CA ASN A 24 11.14 8.26 -3.74
C ASN A 24 10.56 7.40 -4.88
N LYS A 25 10.21 6.14 -4.60
CA LYS A 25 9.57 5.27 -5.59
C LYS A 25 8.13 5.71 -5.85
N MET A 26 7.39 6.11 -4.80
CA MET A 26 6.02 6.62 -4.95
C MET A 26 5.97 7.87 -5.84
N LEU A 27 6.92 8.79 -5.68
CA LEU A 27 7.01 9.99 -6.52
C LEU A 27 7.27 9.66 -7.99
N GLN A 28 8.08 8.63 -8.27
CA GLN A 28 8.29 8.14 -9.64
C GLN A 28 7.04 7.46 -10.21
N LEU A 29 6.30 6.69 -9.39
CA LEU A 29 5.07 6.02 -9.82
C LEU A 29 3.96 7.01 -10.15
N LEU A 30 3.81 8.05 -9.34
CA LEU A 30 2.77 9.09 -9.49
C LEU A 30 3.18 10.23 -10.42
N ASP A 31 4.42 10.25 -10.90
CA ASP A 31 5.03 11.35 -11.66
C ASP A 31 4.74 12.73 -11.05
N CYS A 32 4.95 12.87 -9.74
CA CYS A 32 4.59 14.09 -9.02
C CYS A 32 5.64 14.52 -8.00
N SER A 33 5.60 15.80 -7.64
CA SER A 33 6.47 16.34 -6.60
C SER A 33 6.07 15.84 -5.21
N ARG A 34 7.04 15.81 -4.29
CA ARG A 34 6.78 15.50 -2.87
C ARG A 34 5.70 16.38 -2.25
N THR A 35 5.70 17.65 -2.60
CA THR A 35 4.74 18.64 -2.11
C THR A 35 3.34 18.33 -2.60
N THR A 36 3.20 17.91 -3.86
CA THR A 36 1.93 17.45 -4.44
C THR A 36 1.40 16.23 -3.70
N LEU A 37 2.24 15.20 -3.52
CA LEU A 37 1.89 14.00 -2.78
C LEU A 37 1.40 14.33 -1.37
N TYR A 38 2.12 15.18 -0.62
CA TYR A 38 1.69 15.57 0.73
C TYR A 38 0.40 16.38 0.74
N ARG A 39 0.14 17.22 -0.27
CA ARG A 39 -1.14 17.91 -0.40
C ARG A 39 -2.28 16.92 -0.62
N TRP A 40 -2.11 15.92 -1.49
CA TRP A 40 -3.13 14.90 -1.72
C TRP A 40 -3.39 14.04 -0.48
N VAL A 41 -2.34 13.65 0.24
CA VAL A 41 -2.46 12.94 1.52
C VAL A 41 -3.21 13.77 2.54
N LYS A 42 -2.88 15.06 2.70
CA LYS A 42 -3.57 15.97 3.63
C LYS A 42 -5.03 16.21 3.22
N ALA A 43 -5.32 16.25 1.93
CA ALA A 43 -6.66 16.42 1.38
C ALA A 43 -7.50 15.13 1.41
N GLY A 44 -6.92 13.98 1.77
CA GLY A 44 -7.60 12.68 1.74
C GLY A 44 -7.79 12.09 0.34
N ILE A 45 -7.15 12.66 -0.68
CA ILE A 45 -7.20 12.19 -2.07
C ILE A 45 -6.31 10.96 -2.27
N PHE A 46 -5.19 10.90 -1.54
CA PHE A 46 -4.23 9.79 -1.60
C PHE A 46 -4.12 9.14 -0.21
N PRO A 47 -3.90 7.80 -0.12
CA PRO A 47 -3.79 7.09 1.15
C PRO A 47 -2.71 7.67 2.08
N GLN A 48 -2.95 7.54 3.39
CA GLN A 48 -1.99 7.96 4.41
C GLN A 48 -0.76 7.02 4.41
N PRO A 49 0.47 7.55 4.55
CA PRO A 49 1.66 6.73 4.71
C PRO A 49 1.70 6.03 6.07
N ILE A 50 2.46 4.96 6.14
CA ILE A 50 2.92 4.39 7.41
C ILE A 50 4.04 5.28 7.95
N ILE A 51 3.85 5.77 9.18
CA ILE A 51 4.79 6.62 9.90
C ILE A 51 5.32 5.83 11.10
N HIS A 52 6.64 5.84 11.28
CA HIS A 52 7.30 5.24 12.43
C HIS A 52 8.30 6.24 13.01
N ALA A 53 8.25 6.46 14.32
CA ALA A 53 9.10 7.43 15.03
C ALA A 53 9.15 8.83 14.36
N GLY A 54 8.00 9.31 13.87
CA GLY A 54 7.88 10.61 13.20
C GLY A 54 8.43 10.68 11.77
N ARG A 55 8.88 9.56 11.20
CA ARG A 55 9.37 9.48 9.82
C ARG A 55 8.43 8.64 8.96
N THR A 56 8.15 9.12 7.75
CA THR A 56 7.43 8.34 6.73
C THR A 56 8.28 7.15 6.31
N LEU A 57 7.80 5.93 6.60
CA LEU A 57 8.41 4.71 6.10
C LEU A 57 8.04 4.46 4.63
N GLY A 58 6.79 4.76 4.27
CA GLY A 58 6.26 4.56 2.93
C GLY A 58 4.78 4.19 2.95
N TRP A 59 4.29 3.64 1.85
CA TRP A 59 2.91 3.19 1.69
C TRP A 59 2.89 1.68 1.44
N PRO A 60 1.90 0.96 1.98
CA PRO A 60 1.64 -0.40 1.52
C PRO A 60 1.38 -0.40 0.02
N GLU A 61 1.98 -1.35 -0.71
CA GLU A 61 1.73 -1.54 -2.13
C GLU A 61 0.24 -1.71 -2.41
N GLN A 62 -0.47 -2.47 -1.56
CA GLN A 62 -1.92 -2.64 -1.64
C GLN A 62 -2.68 -1.31 -1.60
N ALA A 63 -2.23 -0.32 -0.81
CA ALA A 63 -2.90 0.97 -0.73
C ALA A 63 -2.76 1.77 -2.02
N TYR A 64 -1.63 1.64 -2.71
CA TYR A 64 -1.43 2.23 -4.02
C TYR A 64 -2.29 1.54 -5.08
N GLU A 65 -2.31 0.22 -5.11
CA GLU A 65 -3.14 -0.57 -6.03
C GLU A 65 -4.64 -0.29 -5.84
N ASP A 66 -5.10 -0.19 -4.59
CA ASP A 66 -6.49 0.12 -4.31
C ASP A 66 -6.84 1.56 -4.68
N TRP A 67 -5.90 2.49 -4.54
CA TRP A 67 -6.08 3.86 -5.02
C TRP A 67 -6.20 3.93 -6.55
N LEU A 68 -5.42 3.15 -7.30
CA LEU A 68 -5.52 3.06 -8.75
C LEU A 68 -6.88 2.54 -9.22
N LYS A 69 -7.54 1.67 -8.44
CA LYS A 69 -8.89 1.16 -8.76
C LYS A 69 -10.01 2.18 -8.51
N ILE A 70 -9.74 3.21 -7.70
CA ILE A 70 -10.71 4.28 -7.40
C ILE A 70 -10.69 5.37 -8.48
N GLN A 71 -9.57 5.51 -9.20
CA GLN A 71 -9.47 6.41 -10.36
C GLN A 71 -10.38 5.94 -11.50
#